data_AF-B9TQT4-F1
#
_entry.id   AF-B9TQT4-F1
#
_cell.length_a   1.000
_cell.length_b   1.000
_cell.length_c   1.000
_cell.angle_alpha   90.00
_cell.angle_beta   90.00
_cell.angle_gamma   90.00
#
_symmetry.space_group_name_H-M   'P 1'
#
loop_
_entity.id
_entity.type
_entity.pdbx_description
1 polymer ?
#
loop_
_entity_poly.entity_id
_entity_poly.type
_entity_poly.pdbx_seq_one_letter_code
_entity_poly.pdbx_strand_id
1 'polypeptide(L)'
;MNSRDTLVTELNVLEAFDPIIPDSYQDCEYLMLGNLSPQVQQTVIARLKNRPKLIVMDTMNFWMDIALDELLKTIQLVDVLTINDAEARQLSGEFSLVKAARKILTMGPKYIIIKK
;
A
#
# COMPACT_ATOMS: atom_id res chain seq x y z
N MET A 1 -10.32 -19.75 -8.41
CA MET A 1 -10.66 -20.74 -7.36
C MET A 1 -9.58 -20.72 -6.29
N ASN A 2 -9.37 -19.55 -5.68
CA ASN A 2 -8.53 -19.26 -4.51
C ASN A 2 -9.11 -17.98 -3.90
N SER A 3 -10.17 -18.09 -3.10
CA SER A 3 -10.70 -16.95 -2.35
C SER A 3 -9.98 -16.91 -1.01
N ARG A 4 -9.22 -15.84 -0.78
CA ARG A 4 -8.63 -15.56 0.54
C ARG A 4 -9.76 -15.13 1.47
N ASP A 5 -9.83 -15.76 2.63
CA ASP A 5 -10.79 -15.41 3.68
C ASP A 5 -10.02 -14.89 4.91
N THR A 6 -10.43 -13.73 5.42
CA THR A 6 -9.86 -13.14 6.64
C THR A 6 -10.86 -13.37 7.75
N LEU A 7 -10.58 -14.30 8.65
CA LEU A 7 -11.49 -14.66 9.74
C LEU A 7 -11.56 -13.58 10.82
N VAL A 8 -10.41 -13.07 11.25
CA VAL A 8 -10.25 -12.05 12.30
C VAL A 8 -9.00 -11.21 12.01
N THR A 9 -9.06 -9.91 12.29
CA THR A 9 -7.89 -9.01 12.29
C THR A 9 -7.77 -8.37 13.67
N GLU A 10 -6.67 -8.65 14.36
CA GLU A 10 -6.32 -8.02 15.64
C GLU A 10 -5.01 -7.25 15.48
N LEU A 11 -5.08 -5.92 15.55
CA LEU A 11 -3.92 -5.04 15.33
C LEU A 11 -2.90 -5.13 16.48
N ASN A 12 -3.36 -5.35 17.72
CA ASN A 12 -2.50 -5.47 18.89
C ASN A 12 -1.52 -4.28 18.99
N VAL A 13 -0.23 -4.54 19.17
CA VAL A 13 0.82 -3.50 19.26
C VAL A 13 0.88 -2.57 18.05
N LEU A 14 0.32 -2.98 16.90
CA LEU A 14 0.28 -2.17 15.68
C LEU A 14 -0.79 -1.08 15.71
N GLU A 15 -1.76 -1.13 16.62
CA GLU A 15 -2.81 -0.11 16.74
C GLU A 15 -2.25 1.25 17.17
N ALA A 16 -1.33 1.24 18.14
CA ALA A 16 -0.65 2.43 18.66
C ALA A 16 0.81 2.53 18.21
N PHE A 17 1.19 1.81 17.14
CA PHE A 17 2.56 1.76 16.69
C PHE A 17 3.01 3.08 16.07
N ASP A 18 4.07 3.67 16.64
CA ASP A 18 4.74 4.84 16.09
C ASP A 18 6.06 4.45 15.42
N PRO A 19 6.18 4.50 14.06
CA PRO A 19 7.35 3.98 13.35
C PRO A 19 8.54 4.95 13.44
N ILE A 20 9.35 4.87 14.49
CA ILE A 20 10.57 5.68 14.64
C ILE A 20 11.68 5.12 13.75
N ILE A 21 12.18 5.94 12.82
CA ILE A 21 13.24 5.55 11.89
C ILE A 21 14.60 6.03 12.42
N PRO A 22 15.55 5.12 12.77
CA PRO A 22 16.87 5.50 13.25
C PRO A 22 17.65 6.33 12.24
N ASP A 23 18.56 7.19 12.72
CA ASP A 23 19.41 8.02 11.85
C ASP A 23 20.23 7.20 10.85
N SER A 24 20.63 5.98 11.23
CA SER A 24 21.38 5.06 10.37
C SER A 24 20.59 4.54 9.16
N TYR A 25 19.26 4.73 9.11
CA TYR A 25 18.38 4.25 8.03
C TYR A 25 17.86 5.39 7.15
N GLN A 26 18.28 6.64 7.41
CA GLN A 26 17.75 7.85 6.76
C GLN A 26 18.22 8.03 5.31
N ASP A 27 19.24 7.30 4.88
CA ASP A 27 19.81 7.30 3.53
C ASP A 27 19.31 6.12 2.67
N CYS A 28 18.18 5.50 3.04
CA CYS A 28 17.64 4.38 2.28
C CYS A 28 17.27 4.77 0.84
N GLU A 29 17.85 4.07 -0.14
CA GLU A 29 17.60 4.35 -1.55
C GLU A 29 16.33 3.65 -2.06
N TYR A 30 15.95 2.54 -1.45
CA TYR A 30 14.81 1.71 -1.84
C TYR A 30 13.97 1.41 -0.60
N LEU A 31 12.68 1.73 -0.68
CA LEU A 31 11.74 1.53 0.42
C LEU A 31 10.65 0.53 0.01
N MET A 32 10.49 -0.53 0.81
CA MET A 32 9.38 -1.47 0.72
C MET A 32 8.43 -1.24 1.89
N LEU A 33 7.24 -0.74 1.58
CA LEU A 33 6.14 -0.56 2.53
C LEU A 33 5.30 -1.83 2.52
N GLY A 34 5.65 -2.74 3.42
CA GLY A 34 4.84 -3.92 3.71
C GLY A 34 3.45 -3.54 4.23
N ASN A 35 2.47 -4.42 3.99
CA ASN A 35 1.08 -4.22 4.35
C ASN A 35 0.92 -3.91 5.85
N LEU A 36 0.55 -2.66 6.13
CA LEU A 36 0.25 -2.07 7.43
C LEU A 36 -0.80 -0.98 7.20
N SER A 37 -1.25 -0.32 8.28
CA SER A 37 -2.22 0.77 8.13
C SER A 37 -1.67 1.85 7.17
N PRO A 38 -2.53 2.43 6.31
CA PRO A 38 -2.12 3.50 5.40
C PRO A 38 -1.42 4.65 6.12
N GLN A 39 -1.85 4.97 7.34
CA GLN A 39 -1.30 6.04 8.17
C GLN A 39 0.13 5.74 8.64
N VAL A 40 0.42 4.49 9.06
CA VAL A 40 1.78 4.08 9.42
C VAL A 40 2.69 4.16 8.20
N GLN A 41 2.22 3.70 7.04
CA GLN A 41 2.98 3.78 5.78
C GLN A 41 3.30 5.23 5.37
N GLN A 42 2.33 6.15 5.48
CA GLN A 42 2.56 7.59 5.26
C GLN A 42 3.57 8.16 6.25
N THR A 43 3.48 7.78 7.52
CA THR A 43 4.39 8.26 8.57
C THR A 43 5.83 7.82 8.32
N VAL A 44 6.05 6.58 7.87
CA VAL A 44 7.37 6.10 7.46
C VAL A 44 7.95 6.97 6.33
N ILE A 45 7.18 7.25 5.27
CA ILE A 45 7.63 8.11 4.16
C ILE A 45 7.99 9.51 4.68
N ALA A 46 7.13 10.11 5.50
CA ALA A 46 7.30 11.48 6.00
C ALA A 46 8.49 11.63 6.96
N ARG A 47 8.91 10.56 7.62
CA ARG A 47 10.04 10.56 8.57
C ARG A 47 11.41 10.33 7.93
N LEU A 48 11.45 10.00 6.64
CA LEU A 48 12.70 9.94 5.89
C LEU A 48 13.13 11.34 5.45
N LYS A 49 14.38 11.71 5.76
CA LYS A 49 14.96 13.01 5.39
C LYS A 49 14.97 13.25 3.89
N ASN A 50 15.16 12.18 3.11
CA ASN A 50 15.16 12.21 1.65
C ASN A 50 14.15 11.21 1.11
N ARG A 51 13.48 11.56 0.01
CA ARG A 51 12.63 10.61 -0.69
C ARG A 51 13.51 9.50 -1.31
N PRO A 52 13.22 8.21 -1.04
CA PRO A 52 13.88 7.10 -1.71
C PRO A 52 13.76 7.18 -3.24
N LYS A 53 14.70 6.57 -3.95
CA LYS A 53 14.69 6.49 -5.42
C LYS A 53 13.52 5.67 -5.94
N LEU A 54 13.05 4.71 -5.14
CA LEU A 54 11.90 3.87 -5.44
C LEU A 54 11.15 3.53 -4.15
N ILE A 55 9.83 3.75 -4.15
CA ILE A 55 8.94 3.31 -3.08
C ILE A 55 7.98 2.26 -3.62
N VAL A 56 8.07 1.04 -3.10
CA VAL A 56 7.18 -0.08 -3.39
C VAL A 56 6.24 -0.27 -2.22
N MET A 57 4.98 -0.59 -2.48
CA MET A 57 3.97 -0.82 -1.45
C MET A 57 3.10 -2.03 -1.78
N ASP A 58 2.75 -2.80 -0.76
CA ASP A 58 1.59 -3.69 -0.80
C ASP A 58 0.54 -3.29 0.26
N THR A 59 -0.67 -3.84 0.10
CA THR A 59 -1.82 -3.59 0.97
C THR A 59 -2.71 -4.83 1.01
N MET A 60 -3.89 -4.71 1.61
CA MET A 60 -4.90 -5.76 1.65
C MET A 60 -6.33 -5.17 1.60
N ASN A 61 -7.30 -6.03 1.30
CA ASN A 61 -8.73 -5.69 1.27
C ASN A 61 -9.22 -4.99 2.54
N PHE A 62 -8.76 -5.39 3.73
CA PHE A 62 -9.16 -4.78 5.00
C PHE A 62 -8.99 -3.25 5.00
N TRP A 63 -7.86 -2.73 4.51
CA TRP A 63 -7.63 -1.28 4.45
C TRP A 63 -8.50 -0.59 3.40
N MET A 64 -8.89 -1.30 2.33
CA MET A 64 -9.85 -0.79 1.34
C MET A 64 -11.25 -0.67 1.95
N ASP A 65 -11.62 -1.54 2.88
CA ASP A 65 -12.93 -1.55 3.52
C ASP A 65 -13.05 -0.49 4.63
N ILE A 66 -11.99 -0.26 5.42
CA ILE A 66 -12.07 0.58 6.62
C ILE A 66 -11.33 1.92 6.53
N ALA A 67 -10.43 2.10 5.56
CA ALA A 67 -9.53 3.27 5.48
C ALA A 67 -9.20 3.64 4.02
N LEU A 68 -10.21 3.58 3.13
CA LEU A 68 -10.02 3.78 1.69
C LEU A 68 -9.42 5.15 1.36
N ASP A 69 -9.90 6.21 2.01
CA ASP A 69 -9.45 7.57 1.73
C ASP A 69 -7.97 7.76 2.10
N GLU A 70 -7.54 7.22 3.24
CA GLU A 70 -6.14 7.23 3.63
C GLU A 70 -5.29 6.32 2.74
N LEU A 71 -5.82 5.17 2.33
CA LEU A 71 -5.15 4.27 1.39
C LEU A 71 -4.90 4.97 0.04
N LEU A 72 -5.88 5.68 -0.50
CA LEU A 72 -5.73 6.43 -1.75
C LEU A 72 -4.67 7.54 -1.63
N LYS A 73 -4.63 8.25 -0.49
CA LYS A 73 -3.57 9.22 -0.19
C LYS A 73 -2.19 8.55 -0.13
N THR A 74 -2.07 7.38 0.49
CA THR A 74 -0.80 6.64 0.52
C THR A 74 -0.38 6.19 -0.88
N ILE A 75 -1.30 5.66 -1.69
CA ILE A 75 -1.05 5.21 -3.07
C ILE A 75 -0.49 6.34 -3.94
N GLN A 76 -0.87 7.60 -3.70
CA GLN A 76 -0.31 8.76 -4.41
C GLN A 76 1.18 9.01 -4.11
N LEU A 77 1.69 8.50 -3.00
CA LEU A 77 3.07 8.74 -2.55
C LEU A 77 4.06 7.68 -3.03
N VAL A 78 3.60 6.58 -3.63
CA VAL A 78 4.43 5.42 -3.98
C VAL A 78 4.67 5.31 -5.48
N ASP A 79 5.76 4.65 -5.88
CA ASP A 79 6.12 4.46 -7.28
C ASP A 79 5.54 3.16 -7.84
N VAL A 80 5.48 2.10 -7.01
CA VAL A 80 4.99 0.77 -7.39
C VAL A 80 3.95 0.29 -6.39
N LEU A 81 2.75 -0.04 -6.86
CA LEU A 81 1.73 -0.72 -6.07
C LEU A 81 1.69 -2.21 -6.43
N THR A 82 1.70 -3.08 -5.43
CA THR A 82 1.61 -4.54 -5.62
C THR A 82 0.40 -5.09 -4.87
N ILE A 83 -0.53 -5.70 -5.60
CA ILE A 83 -1.82 -6.22 -5.09
C ILE A 83 -2.23 -7.47 -5.85
N ASN A 84 -3.15 -8.27 -5.31
CA ASN A 84 -3.74 -9.41 -6.04
C ASN A 84 -4.91 -8.99 -6.96
N ASP A 85 -5.46 -9.95 -7.70
CA ASP A 85 -6.56 -9.71 -8.65
C ASP A 85 -7.87 -9.28 -7.98
N ALA A 86 -8.17 -9.78 -6.77
CA ALA A 86 -9.35 -9.39 -6.00
C ALA A 86 -9.23 -7.94 -5.49
N GLU A 87 -8.09 -7.59 -4.91
CA GLU A 87 -7.75 -6.23 -4.46
C GLU A 87 -7.77 -5.23 -5.64
N ALA A 88 -7.24 -5.62 -6.80
CA ALA A 88 -7.27 -4.78 -7.99
C ALA A 88 -8.71 -4.50 -8.45
N ARG A 89 -9.59 -5.50 -8.40
CA ARG A 89 -11.02 -5.34 -8.73
C ARG A 89 -11.73 -4.46 -7.70
N GLN A 90 -11.49 -4.68 -6.41
CA GLN A 90 -12.09 -3.89 -5.34
C GLN A 90 -11.69 -2.42 -5.43
N LEU A 91 -10.39 -2.14 -5.54
CA LEU A 91 -9.86 -0.78 -5.60
C LEU A 91 -10.33 -0.03 -6.86
N SER A 92 -10.40 -0.72 -8.00
CA SER A 92 -10.79 -0.09 -9.27
C SER A 92 -12.30 -0.08 -9.53
N GLY A 93 -13.06 -1.00 -8.96
CA GLY A 93 -14.44 -1.29 -9.36
C GLY A 93 -14.57 -1.94 -10.75
N GLU A 94 -13.47 -2.38 -11.37
CA GLU A 94 -13.44 -2.97 -12.71
C GLU A 94 -13.21 -4.48 -12.63
N PHE A 95 -14.03 -5.29 -13.31
CA PHE A 95 -13.81 -6.74 -13.35
C PHE A 95 -12.60 -7.14 -14.20
N SER A 96 -12.34 -6.41 -15.29
CA SER A 96 -11.22 -6.64 -16.20
C SER A 96 -9.92 -6.13 -15.58
N LEU A 97 -8.93 -7.01 -15.40
CA LEU A 97 -7.63 -6.63 -14.82
C LEU A 97 -6.89 -5.57 -15.65
N VAL A 98 -7.08 -5.56 -16.97
CA VAL A 98 -6.48 -4.54 -17.85
C VAL A 98 -7.10 -3.16 -17.58
N LYS A 99 -8.43 -3.10 -17.40
CA LYS A 99 -9.11 -1.85 -17.05
C LYS A 99 -8.78 -1.41 -15.62
N ALA A 100 -8.77 -2.35 -14.69
CA ALA A 100 -8.38 -2.12 -13.31
C ALA A 100 -6.98 -1.50 -13.22
N ALA A 101 -5.99 -2.12 -13.88
CA ALA A 101 -4.61 -1.61 -13.92
C ALA A 101 -4.55 -0.17 -14.47
N ARG A 102 -5.22 0.10 -15.60
CA ARG A 102 -5.24 1.46 -16.19
C ARG A 102 -5.84 2.48 -15.25
N LYS A 103 -6.93 2.14 -14.56
CA LYS A 103 -7.59 3.04 -13.60
C LYS A 103 -6.73 3.26 -12.35
N ILE A 104 -6.07 2.23 -11.85
CA ILE A 104 -5.23 2.36 -10.65
C ILE A 104 -3.96 3.19 -10.95
N LEU A 105 -3.39 3.09 -12.15
CA LEU A 105 -2.28 3.95 -12.57
C LEU A 105 -2.64 5.44 -12.56
N THR A 106 -3.93 5.81 -12.73
CA THR A 106 -4.35 7.22 -12.60
C THR A 106 -4.51 7.66 -11.14
N MET A 107 -4.36 6.76 -10.17
CA MET A 107 -4.47 7.07 -8.73
C MET A 107 -3.14 7.56 -8.13
N GLY A 108 -2.03 7.50 -8.87
CA GLY A 108 -0.71 7.92 -8.36
C GLY A 108 0.48 7.06 -8.80
N PRO A 109 0.46 5.73 -8.65
CA PRO A 109 1.64 4.90 -8.83
C PRO A 109 2.03 4.84 -10.31
N LYS A 110 3.35 4.89 -10.56
CA LYS A 110 3.91 4.78 -11.92
C LYS A 110 3.82 3.37 -12.47
N TYR A 111 3.88 2.38 -11.59
CA TYR A 111 3.82 0.96 -11.92
C TYR A 111 2.83 0.23 -11.03
N ILE A 112 2.20 -0.81 -11.58
CA ILE A 112 1.33 -1.71 -10.84
C ILE A 112 1.71 -3.17 -11.15
N ILE A 113 1.78 -3.99 -10.11
CA ILE A 113 1.95 -5.44 -10.20
C ILE A 113 0.67 -6.09 -9.67
N ILE A 114 -0.03 -6.83 -10.54
CA ILE A 114 -1.20 -7.62 -10.17
C ILE A 114 -0.80 -9.10 -10.13
N LYS A 115 -0.71 -9.68 -8.93
CA LYS A 115 -0.39 -11.11 -8.71
C LYS A 115 -1.65 -11.99 -8.81
N LYS A 116 -1.47 -13.22 -9.31
CA LYS A 116 -2.52 -14.25 -9.42
C LYS A 116 -2.36 -15.30 -8.34
#